data_AF-A0A4R3U221-F1
#
_entry.id   AF-A0A4R3U221-F1
#
_cell.length_a   1.000
_cell.length_b   1.000
_cell.length_c   1.000
_cell.angle_alpha   90.00
_cell.angle_beta   90.00
_cell.angle_gamma   90.00
#
_symmetry.space_group_name_H-M   'P 1'
#
loop_
_entity.id
_entity.type
_entity.pdbx_description
1 polymer ?
#
loop_
_entity_poly.entity_id
_entity_poly.type
_entity_poly.pdbx_seq_one_letter_code
_entity_poly.pdbx_strand_id
1 'polypeptide(L)'
;MSKFFADVINTLDMNRQAQKQVGEIMRIQLGIKNGAKEKAAGAEKSARWEHLNDVGRRAAKRDEIANYVKSNAQARMALRKLRANIKSSLPKLPGREKDDLAGVLQDQEFRAYVRGLPQEQRDRAQRLHPDIAAAVARAPAELSGVPEAIHTELVNDMLRKTHGAELAKFAADVAAMEMADELIRAADKEIRAAAEVQHGTDFRFWAKPLVDPLLSEAGVDFDELYRRTEPEALNVLGSLASAAE
;
A
#
# COMPACT_ATOMS: atom_id res chain seq x y z
N MET A 1 12.07 7.90 18.10
CA MET A 1 11.04 7.48 17.12
C MET A 1 9.75 8.31 17.13
N SER A 2 9.18 8.73 18.27
CA SER A 2 7.91 9.52 18.26
C SER A 2 8.06 10.86 17.51
N LYS A 3 9.17 11.57 17.76
CA LYS A 3 9.52 12.83 17.07
C LYS A 3 9.67 12.67 15.55
N PHE A 4 10.30 11.58 15.09
CA PHE A 4 10.47 11.28 13.67
C PHE A 4 9.14 11.24 12.92
N PHE A 5 8.14 10.49 13.41
CA PHE A 5 6.84 10.42 12.74
C PHE A 5 6.08 11.75 12.79
N ALA A 6 6.22 12.52 13.87
CA ALA A 6 5.64 13.86 13.95
C ALA A 6 6.26 14.81 12.90
N ASP A 7 7.58 14.75 12.73
CA ASP A 7 8.29 15.52 11.72
C ASP A 7 7.84 15.10 10.31
N VAL A 8 7.73 13.79 10.03
CA VAL A 8 7.22 13.28 8.74
C VAL A 8 5.80 13.79 8.46
N ILE A 9 4.89 13.74 9.42
CA ILE A 9 3.51 14.24 9.26
C ILE A 9 3.50 15.72 8.87
N ASN A 10 4.41 16.52 9.41
CA ASN A 10 4.50 17.96 9.11
C ASN A 10 5.11 18.24 7.74
N THR A 11 5.84 17.28 7.16
CA THR A 11 6.40 17.40 5.80
C THR A 11 5.44 16.96 4.70
N LEU A 12 4.29 16.36 5.03
CA LEU A 12 3.30 15.92 4.06
C LEU A 12 2.61 17.13 3.38
N ASP A 13 2.40 17.04 2.07
CA ASP A 13 1.69 18.04 1.28
C ASP A 13 0.18 17.95 1.54
N MET A 14 -0.33 18.88 2.35
CA MET A 14 -1.74 18.93 2.72
C MET A 14 -2.68 19.33 1.58
N ASN A 15 -2.15 19.82 0.45
CA ASN A 15 -2.96 20.10 -0.74
C ASN A 15 -3.34 18.81 -1.48
N ARG A 16 -2.62 17.71 -1.23
CA ARG A 16 -2.88 16.41 -1.86
C ARG A 16 -3.78 15.57 -0.98
N GLN A 17 -4.90 15.13 -1.53
CA GLN A 17 -5.89 14.34 -0.80
C GLN A 17 -5.31 13.04 -0.23
N ALA A 18 -4.47 12.34 -0.98
CA ALA A 18 -3.82 11.11 -0.53
C ALA A 18 -2.91 11.36 0.68
N GLN A 19 -2.05 12.37 0.63
CA GLN A 19 -1.13 12.70 1.73
C GLN A 19 -1.86 13.26 2.95
N LYS A 20 -2.95 14.00 2.75
CA LYS A 20 -3.83 14.43 3.83
C LYS A 20 -4.44 13.23 4.58
N GLN A 21 -4.99 12.26 3.86
CA GLN A 21 -5.56 11.03 4.44
C GLN A 21 -4.49 10.20 5.15
N VAL A 22 -3.29 10.08 4.55
CA VAL A 22 -2.13 9.44 5.19
C VAL A 22 -1.73 10.15 6.47
N GLY A 23 -1.66 11.48 6.47
CA GLY A 23 -1.33 12.27 7.65
C GLY A 23 -2.35 12.10 8.77
N GLU A 24 -3.64 12.03 8.46
CA GLU A 24 -4.70 11.72 9.44
C GLU A 24 -4.53 10.32 10.03
N ILE A 25 -4.29 9.30 9.20
CA ILE A 25 -3.98 7.94 9.65
C ILE A 25 -2.78 7.97 10.59
N MET A 26 -1.68 8.61 10.20
CA MET A 26 -0.46 8.67 10.99
C MET A 26 -0.65 9.39 12.33
N ARG A 27 -1.43 10.49 12.38
CA ARG A 27 -1.76 11.17 13.63
C ARG A 27 -2.53 10.27 14.59
N ILE A 28 -3.55 9.55 14.09
CA ILE A 28 -4.32 8.59 14.88
C ILE A 28 -3.38 7.50 15.43
N GLN A 29 -2.51 6.94 14.60
CA GLN A 29 -1.60 5.88 15.02
C GLN A 29 -0.53 6.36 16.00
N LEU A 30 -0.04 7.59 15.86
CA LEU A 30 0.88 8.18 16.83
C LEU A 30 0.20 8.37 18.19
N GLY A 31 -1.07 8.82 18.20
CA GLY A 31 -1.90 8.92 19.39
C GLY A 31 -2.10 7.56 20.06
N ILE A 32 -2.39 6.51 19.28
CA ILE A 32 -2.51 5.13 19.79
C ILE A 32 -1.18 4.66 20.39
N LYS A 33 -0.07 4.84 19.67
CA LYS A 33 1.26 4.40 20.09
C LYS A 33 1.67 5.02 21.43
N ASN A 34 1.40 6.31 21.62
CA ASN A 34 1.75 7.01 22.85
C ASN A 34 0.72 6.72 23.98
N GLY A 35 -0.57 6.64 23.66
CA GLY A 35 -1.65 6.51 24.64
C GLY A 35 -1.97 5.09 25.09
N ALA A 36 -1.61 4.04 24.33
CA ALA A 36 -1.95 2.65 24.68
C ALA A 36 -1.35 2.22 26.03
N LYS A 37 -0.08 2.57 26.28
CA LYS A 37 0.60 2.31 27.55
C LYS A 37 0.00 3.10 28.70
N GLU A 38 -0.29 4.38 28.47
CA GLU A 38 -0.85 5.26 29.49
C GLU A 38 -2.26 4.82 29.91
N LYS A 39 -3.11 4.44 28.96
CA LYS A 39 -4.43 3.89 29.26
C LYS A 39 -4.37 2.57 30.01
N ALA A 40 -3.48 1.66 29.62
CA ALA A 40 -3.29 0.40 30.33
C ALA A 40 -2.82 0.61 31.78
N ALA A 41 -1.88 1.53 32.00
CA ALA A 41 -1.39 1.90 33.33
C ALA A 41 -2.42 2.70 34.16
N GLY A 42 -3.28 3.50 33.50
CA GLY A 42 -4.38 4.21 34.14
C GLY A 42 -5.47 3.26 34.61
N ALA A 43 -5.74 2.21 33.82
CA ALA A 43 -6.68 1.17 34.18
C ALA A 43 -6.23 0.43 35.46
N GLU A 44 -4.92 0.14 35.60
CA GLU A 44 -4.34 -0.44 36.83
C GLU A 44 -4.61 0.34 38.10
N LYS A 45 -4.80 1.66 37.99
CA LYS A 45 -5.03 2.57 39.11
C LYS A 45 -6.52 2.81 39.40
N SER A 46 -7.41 2.17 38.65
CA SER A 46 -8.85 2.33 38.83
C SER A 46 -9.32 1.64 40.11
N ALA A 47 -10.12 2.32 40.93
CA ALA A 47 -10.73 1.75 42.15
C ALA A 47 -11.56 0.48 41.87
N ARG A 48 -12.01 0.27 40.63
CA ARG A 48 -12.71 -0.96 40.21
C ARG A 48 -11.82 -2.20 40.13
N TRP A 49 -10.49 -2.04 40.18
CA TRP A 49 -9.53 -3.13 40.00
C TRP A 49 -9.12 -3.85 41.27
N GLU A 50 -9.23 -3.22 42.44
CA GLU A 50 -8.84 -3.83 43.72
C GLU A 50 -9.64 -5.09 44.05
N HIS A 51 -10.82 -5.25 43.46
CA HIS A 51 -11.71 -6.40 43.67
C HIS A 51 -11.66 -7.45 42.55
N LEU A 52 -10.84 -7.25 41.50
CA LEU A 52 -10.76 -8.16 40.37
C LEU A 52 -9.62 -9.18 40.54
N ASN A 53 -9.90 -10.43 40.19
CA ASN A 53 -8.86 -11.45 40.03
C ASN A 53 -8.00 -11.16 38.79
N ASP A 54 -6.89 -11.88 38.61
CA ASP A 54 -5.94 -11.64 37.52
C ASP A 54 -6.58 -11.71 36.12
N VAL A 55 -7.55 -12.60 35.95
CA VAL A 55 -8.31 -12.75 34.70
C VAL A 55 -9.18 -11.52 34.44
N GLY A 56 -9.89 -11.03 35.46
CA GLY A 56 -10.72 -9.82 35.39
C GLY A 56 -9.89 -8.56 35.15
N ARG A 57 -8.69 -8.47 35.75
CA ARG A 57 -7.75 -7.36 35.51
C ARG A 57 -7.29 -7.31 34.05
N ARG A 58 -6.95 -8.47 33.46
CA ARG A 58 -6.59 -8.56 32.03
C ARG A 58 -7.76 -8.22 31.11
N ALA A 59 -8.97 -8.66 31.44
CA ALA A 59 -10.17 -8.31 30.67
C ALA A 59 -10.45 -6.80 30.71
N ALA A 60 -10.36 -6.17 31.88
CA ALA A 60 -10.54 -4.73 32.03
C ALA A 60 -9.48 -3.92 31.26
N LYS A 61 -8.20 -4.32 31.29
CA LYS A 61 -7.15 -3.71 30.43
C LYS A 61 -7.53 -3.75 28.96
N ARG A 62 -7.99 -4.91 28.50
CA ARG A 62 -8.37 -5.16 27.11
C ARG A 62 -9.56 -4.32 26.67
N ASP A 63 -10.55 -4.14 27.54
CA ASP A 63 -11.71 -3.29 27.25
C ASP A 63 -11.33 -1.81 27.12
N GLU A 64 -10.44 -1.31 27.99
CA GLU A 64 -9.96 0.08 27.96
C GLU A 64 -9.20 0.43 26.67
N ILE A 65 -8.47 -0.54 26.10
CA ILE A 65 -7.72 -0.37 24.85
C ILE A 65 -8.48 -0.88 23.61
N ALA A 66 -9.69 -1.43 23.77
CA ALA A 66 -10.48 -1.99 22.66
C ALA A 66 -10.76 -0.96 21.56
N ASN A 67 -10.96 0.30 21.92
CA ASN A 67 -11.14 1.38 20.96
C ASN A 67 -9.88 1.61 20.10
N TYR A 68 -8.68 1.43 20.66
CA TYR A 68 -7.44 1.52 19.89
C TYR A 68 -7.29 0.38 18.89
N VAL A 69 -7.74 -0.83 19.23
CA VAL A 69 -7.80 -1.96 18.29
C VAL A 69 -8.70 -1.62 17.10
N LYS A 70 -9.91 -1.11 17.37
CA LYS A 70 -10.88 -0.71 16.34
C LYS A 70 -10.32 0.40 15.44
N SER A 71 -9.75 1.45 16.03
CA SER A 71 -9.14 2.55 15.28
C SER A 71 -7.93 2.12 14.45
N ASN A 72 -7.11 1.17 14.94
CA ASN A 72 -6.02 0.60 14.17
C ASN A 72 -6.53 -0.23 12.97
N ALA A 73 -7.61 -1.01 13.15
CA ALA A 73 -8.24 -1.74 12.05
C ALA A 73 -8.82 -0.80 10.97
N GLN A 74 -9.52 0.26 11.38
CA GLN A 74 -10.03 1.28 10.46
C GLN A 74 -8.92 1.96 9.66
N ALA A 75 -7.79 2.28 10.31
CA ALA A 75 -6.62 2.84 9.63
C ALA A 75 -6.04 1.91 8.56
N ARG A 76 -5.93 0.61 8.85
CA ARG A 76 -5.50 -0.39 7.86
C ARG A 76 -6.44 -0.47 6.67
N MET A 77 -7.75 -0.46 6.92
CA MET A 77 -8.76 -0.47 5.85
C MET A 77 -8.70 0.80 5.00
N ALA A 78 -8.57 1.97 5.64
CA ALA A 78 -8.42 3.25 4.95
C ALA A 78 -7.17 3.26 4.06
N LEU A 79 -6.04 2.78 4.58
CA LEU A 79 -4.80 2.67 3.81
C LEU A 79 -4.95 1.69 2.63
N ARG A 80 -5.62 0.55 2.82
CA ARG A 80 -5.91 -0.41 1.75
C ARG A 80 -6.80 0.19 0.66
N LYS A 81 -7.85 0.93 1.03
CA LYS A 81 -8.71 1.65 0.07
C LYS A 81 -7.89 2.70 -0.69
N LEU A 82 -7.04 3.45 0.01
CA LEU A 82 -6.16 4.44 -0.62
C LEU A 82 -5.20 3.78 -1.62
N ARG A 83 -4.65 2.59 -1.32
CA ARG A 83 -3.81 1.82 -2.24
C ARG A 83 -4.55 1.44 -3.50
N ALA A 84 -5.77 0.92 -3.36
CA ALA A 84 -6.60 0.55 -4.48
C ALA A 84 -6.93 1.77 -5.36
N ASN A 85 -7.26 2.92 -4.73
CA ASN A 85 -7.54 4.16 -5.43
C ASN A 85 -6.32 4.64 -6.23
N ILE A 86 -5.14 4.71 -5.59
CA ILE A 86 -3.89 5.11 -6.26
C ILE A 86 -3.57 4.19 -7.43
N LYS A 87 -3.67 2.86 -7.22
CA LYS A 87 -3.45 1.87 -8.28
C LYS A 87 -4.41 2.07 -9.46
N SER A 88 -5.68 2.40 -9.19
CA SER A 88 -6.68 2.64 -10.24
C SER A 88 -6.48 3.97 -10.99
N SER A 89 -5.89 4.96 -10.32
CA SER A 89 -5.58 6.28 -10.89
C SER A 89 -4.23 6.37 -11.59
N LEU A 90 -3.46 5.28 -11.63
CA LEU A 90 -2.17 5.28 -12.32
C LEU A 90 -2.37 5.61 -13.80
N PRO A 91 -1.52 6.49 -14.36
CA PRO A 91 -1.58 6.81 -15.77
C PRO A 91 -1.32 5.54 -16.59
N LYS A 92 -2.15 5.35 -17.61
CA LYS A 92 -1.99 4.26 -18.58
C LYS A 92 -1.18 4.78 -19.76
N LEU A 93 -0.46 3.89 -20.44
CA LEU A 93 0.19 4.24 -21.69
C LEU A 93 -0.83 4.84 -22.66
N PRO A 94 -0.49 5.94 -23.36
CA PRO A 94 -1.37 6.50 -24.37
C PRO A 94 -1.65 5.43 -25.43
N GLY A 95 -2.91 5.03 -25.53
CA GLY A 95 -3.38 4.14 -26.61
C GLY A 95 -3.45 4.90 -27.93
N ARG A 96 -3.52 4.17 -29.05
CA ARG A 96 -3.99 4.77 -30.30
C ARG A 96 -5.46 5.13 -30.18
N GLU A 97 -5.87 6.13 -30.95
CA GLU A 97 -7.28 6.47 -31.08
C GLU A 97 -8.06 5.27 -31.62
N LYS A 98 -9.28 5.06 -31.12
CA LYS A 98 -10.08 3.88 -31.47
C LYS A 98 -10.45 3.83 -32.95
N ASP A 99 -10.49 4.99 -33.60
CA ASP A 99 -10.86 5.14 -35.01
C ASP A 99 -9.64 5.05 -35.95
N ASP A 100 -8.41 5.02 -35.42
CA ASP A 100 -7.18 4.84 -36.19
C ASP A 100 -6.92 3.36 -36.50
N LEU A 101 -7.76 2.79 -37.38
CA LEU A 101 -7.60 1.40 -37.82
C LEU A 101 -6.24 1.15 -38.48
N ALA A 102 -5.78 2.10 -39.30
CA ALA A 102 -4.49 2.00 -40.00
C ALA A 102 -3.34 1.85 -39.00
N GLY A 103 -3.39 2.61 -37.91
CA GLY A 103 -2.42 2.53 -36.85
C GLY A 103 -2.45 1.24 -36.05
N VAL A 104 -3.64 0.72 -35.76
CA VAL A 104 -3.77 -0.59 -35.09
C VAL A 104 -3.16 -1.70 -35.95
N LEU A 105 -3.38 -1.67 -37.26
CA LEU A 105 -2.76 -2.60 -38.22
C LEU A 105 -1.24 -2.43 -38.23
N GLN A 106 -0.75 -1.20 -38.29
CA GLN A 106 0.69 -0.93 -38.24
C GLN A 106 1.35 -1.48 -36.96
N ASP A 107 0.69 -1.34 -35.80
CA ASP A 107 1.21 -1.88 -34.55
C ASP A 107 1.22 -3.42 -34.55
N GLN A 108 0.23 -4.06 -35.19
CA GLN A 108 0.23 -5.51 -35.37
C GLN A 108 1.39 -5.97 -36.23
N GLU A 109 1.68 -5.25 -37.33
CA GLU A 109 2.82 -5.53 -38.21
C GLU A 109 4.15 -5.34 -37.46
N PHE A 110 4.31 -4.27 -36.69
CA PHE A 110 5.51 -4.07 -35.87
C PHE A 110 5.73 -5.19 -34.84
N ARG A 111 4.67 -5.66 -34.18
CA ARG A 111 4.77 -6.79 -33.26
C ARG A 111 5.02 -8.12 -33.98
N ALA A 112 4.45 -8.32 -35.16
CA ALA A 112 4.75 -9.49 -35.99
C ALA A 112 6.21 -9.51 -36.44
N TYR A 113 6.73 -8.35 -36.86
CA TYR A 113 8.13 -8.16 -37.19
C TYR A 113 9.04 -8.51 -36.00
N VAL A 114 8.79 -7.94 -34.82
CA VAL A 114 9.58 -8.22 -33.60
C VAL A 114 9.54 -9.70 -33.23
N ARG A 115 8.39 -10.37 -33.34
CA ARG A 115 8.27 -11.82 -33.09
C ARG A 115 9.13 -12.65 -34.05
N GLY A 116 9.27 -12.21 -35.29
CA GLY A 116 10.11 -12.86 -36.31
C GLY A 116 11.62 -12.66 -36.12
N LEU A 117 12.05 -11.76 -35.23
CA LEU A 117 13.47 -11.53 -34.97
C LEU A 117 14.10 -12.62 -34.08
N PRO A 118 15.41 -12.86 -34.20
CA PRO A 118 16.17 -13.69 -33.26
C PRO A 118 16.09 -13.14 -31.83
N GLN A 119 16.16 -14.02 -30.82
CA GLN A 119 16.02 -13.65 -29.41
C GLN A 119 16.94 -12.49 -29.00
N GLU A 120 18.21 -12.51 -29.41
CA GLU A 120 19.19 -11.46 -29.10
C GLU A 120 18.76 -10.06 -29.57
N GLN A 121 17.99 -9.99 -30.66
CA GLN A 121 17.46 -8.75 -31.20
C GLN A 121 16.15 -8.35 -30.51
N ARG A 122 15.34 -9.33 -30.07
CA ARG A 122 14.12 -9.09 -29.28
C ARG A 122 14.45 -8.53 -27.90
N ASP A 123 15.52 -9.00 -27.28
CA ASP A 123 16.01 -8.46 -26.00
C ASP A 123 16.47 -7.00 -26.12
N ARG A 124 16.74 -6.53 -27.34
CA ARG A 124 17.12 -5.16 -27.66
C ARG A 124 16.01 -4.38 -28.37
N ALA A 125 14.75 -4.79 -28.21
CA ALA A 125 13.61 -4.11 -28.84
C ALA A 125 13.53 -2.61 -28.53
N GLN A 126 14.02 -2.18 -27.36
CA GLN A 126 14.16 -0.77 -26.98
C GLN A 126 15.10 0.06 -27.87
N ARG A 127 16.03 -0.57 -28.59
CA ARG A 127 16.95 0.08 -29.53
C ARG A 127 16.44 0.09 -30.97
N LEU A 128 15.29 -0.52 -31.22
CA LEU A 128 14.64 -0.45 -32.53
C LEU A 128 14.01 0.95 -32.73
N HIS A 129 13.32 1.12 -33.85
CA HIS A 129 12.58 2.35 -34.13
C HIS A 129 11.61 2.68 -32.98
N PRO A 130 11.49 3.95 -32.55
CA PRO A 130 10.63 4.34 -31.42
C PRO A 130 9.17 3.90 -31.59
N ASP A 131 8.65 3.89 -32.82
CA ASP A 131 7.27 3.42 -33.08
C ASP A 131 7.09 1.92 -32.85
N ILE A 132 8.12 1.11 -33.12
CA ILE A 132 8.12 -0.32 -32.85
C ILE A 132 8.12 -0.55 -31.34
N ALA A 133 9.01 0.13 -30.62
CA ALA A 133 9.05 0.08 -29.16
C ALA A 133 7.70 0.48 -28.55
N ALA A 134 7.05 1.53 -29.09
CA ALA A 134 5.73 1.95 -28.65
C ALA A 134 4.63 0.93 -28.95
N ALA A 135 4.67 0.26 -30.11
CA ALA A 135 3.70 -0.78 -30.46
C ALA A 135 3.84 -2.04 -29.59
N VAL A 136 5.06 -2.39 -29.20
CA VAL A 136 5.40 -3.51 -28.30
C VAL A 136 4.92 -3.20 -26.88
N ALA A 137 5.23 -2.03 -26.34
CA ALA A 137 4.84 -1.64 -24.99
C ALA A 137 3.31 -1.53 -24.80
N ARG A 138 2.57 -1.09 -25.84
CA ARG A 138 1.11 -0.97 -25.79
C ARG A 138 0.36 -2.31 -25.80
N ALA A 139 1.00 -3.39 -26.24
CA ALA A 139 0.40 -4.71 -26.22
C ALA A 139 0.62 -5.43 -24.89
N PRO A 140 -0.22 -6.42 -24.53
CA PRO A 140 0.08 -7.36 -23.45
C PRO A 140 1.42 -8.07 -23.70
N ALA A 141 2.16 -8.39 -22.63
CA ALA A 141 3.48 -9.02 -22.71
C ALA A 141 3.47 -10.29 -23.59
N GLU A 142 2.43 -11.11 -23.45
CA GLU A 142 2.20 -12.35 -24.21
C GLU A 142 2.11 -12.13 -25.75
N LEU A 143 1.63 -10.97 -26.18
CA LEU A 143 1.44 -10.61 -27.59
C LEU A 143 2.55 -9.71 -28.14
N SER A 144 3.42 -9.24 -27.25
CA SER A 144 4.48 -8.29 -27.56
C SER A 144 5.65 -8.94 -28.32
N GLY A 145 5.86 -10.24 -28.12
CA GLY A 145 6.97 -10.99 -28.71
C GLY A 145 8.31 -10.84 -28.00
N VAL A 146 8.38 -10.07 -26.91
CA VAL A 146 9.59 -9.91 -26.10
C VAL A 146 9.42 -10.59 -24.72
N PRO A 147 10.52 -10.94 -24.03
CA PRO A 147 10.43 -11.43 -22.66
C PRO A 147 9.74 -10.44 -21.72
N GLU A 148 9.03 -10.95 -20.71
CA GLU A 148 8.25 -10.13 -19.75
C GLU A 148 9.09 -9.06 -19.04
N ALA A 149 10.34 -9.39 -18.68
CA ALA A 149 11.27 -8.45 -18.06
C ALA A 149 11.55 -7.23 -18.95
N ILE A 150 11.81 -7.46 -20.25
CA ILE A 150 12.07 -6.41 -21.24
C ILE A 150 10.79 -5.63 -21.57
N HIS A 151 9.65 -6.31 -21.65
CA HIS A 151 8.36 -5.66 -21.83
C HIS A 151 8.08 -4.67 -20.69
N THR A 152 8.30 -5.11 -19.45
CA THR A 152 8.12 -4.27 -18.26
C THR A 152 9.03 -3.05 -18.28
N GLU A 153 10.30 -3.22 -18.65
CA GLU A 153 11.26 -2.12 -18.83
C GLU A 153 10.78 -1.10 -19.88
N LEU A 154 10.34 -1.58 -21.05
CA LEU A 154 9.81 -0.74 -22.13
C LEU A 154 8.57 0.06 -21.71
N VAL A 155 7.64 -0.58 -21.01
CA VAL A 155 6.42 0.07 -20.49
C VAL A 155 6.79 1.16 -19.48
N ASN A 156 7.70 0.85 -18.55
CA ASN A 156 8.14 1.81 -17.53
C ASN A 156 8.83 3.03 -18.17
N ASP A 157 9.71 2.80 -19.14
CA ASP A 157 10.41 3.88 -19.85
C ASP A 157 9.47 4.79 -20.64
N MET A 158 8.45 4.20 -21.29
CA MET A 158 7.43 5.00 -21.95
C MET A 158 6.59 5.81 -20.97
N LEU A 159 6.15 5.20 -19.87
CA LEU A 159 5.39 5.89 -18.83
C LEU A 159 6.19 7.04 -18.22
N ARG A 160 7.51 6.90 -18.05
CA ARG A 160 8.38 7.99 -17.59
C ARG A 160 8.43 9.14 -18.57
N LYS A 161 8.59 8.84 -19.87
CA LYS A 161 8.64 9.86 -20.92
C LYS A 161 7.32 10.63 -21.04
N THR A 162 6.18 9.98 -20.85
CA THR A 162 4.87 10.62 -21.02
C THR A 162 4.30 11.22 -19.73
N HIS A 163 4.55 10.60 -18.57
CA HIS A 163 3.92 10.95 -17.29
C HIS A 163 4.92 11.17 -16.14
N GLY A 164 6.21 11.41 -16.41
CA GLY A 164 7.26 11.49 -15.38
C GLY A 164 6.92 12.37 -14.16
N ALA A 165 6.36 13.57 -14.39
CA ALA A 165 5.96 14.48 -13.31
C ALA A 165 4.77 13.95 -12.47
N GLU A 166 3.84 13.21 -13.09
CA GLU A 166 2.72 12.59 -12.38
C GLU A 166 3.18 11.34 -11.61
N LEU A 167 4.08 10.55 -12.18
CA LEU A 167 4.69 9.40 -11.52
C LEU A 167 5.49 9.82 -10.29
N ALA A 168 6.25 10.90 -10.36
CA ALA A 168 6.96 11.46 -9.20
C ALA A 168 5.99 11.84 -8.07
N LYS A 169 4.82 12.38 -8.40
CA LYS A 169 3.77 12.65 -7.42
C LYS A 169 3.27 11.35 -6.79
N PHE A 170 2.98 10.31 -7.57
CA PHE A 170 2.55 9.02 -7.03
C PHE A 170 3.63 8.36 -6.17
N ALA A 171 4.90 8.47 -6.54
CA ALA A 171 6.02 7.99 -5.75
C ALA A 171 6.03 8.59 -4.33
N ALA A 172 5.84 9.91 -4.22
CA ALA A 172 5.74 10.57 -2.92
C ALA A 172 4.53 10.10 -2.09
N ASP A 173 3.40 9.80 -2.73
CA ASP A 173 2.24 9.23 -2.02
C ASP A 173 2.53 7.83 -1.52
N VAL A 174 3.14 6.98 -2.34
CA VAL A 174 3.50 5.60 -1.97
C VAL A 174 4.48 5.59 -0.81
N ALA A 175 5.52 6.42 -0.84
CA ALA A 175 6.47 6.56 0.27
C ALA A 175 5.77 7.00 1.57
N ALA A 176 4.85 7.96 1.49
CA ALA A 176 4.06 8.38 2.65
C ALA A 176 3.18 7.23 3.21
N MET A 177 2.61 6.41 2.33
CA MET A 177 1.82 5.24 2.73
C MET A 177 2.64 4.14 3.37
N GLU A 178 3.87 3.92 2.91
CA GLU A 178 4.81 2.97 3.54
C GLU A 178 5.14 3.40 4.97
N MET A 179 5.41 4.70 5.17
CA MET A 179 5.63 5.27 6.50
C MET A 179 4.40 5.10 7.41
N ALA A 180 3.19 5.26 6.87
CA ALA A 180 1.96 5.01 7.62
C ALA A 180 1.82 3.53 8.01
N ASP A 181 2.18 2.61 7.12
CA ASP A 181 2.18 1.17 7.38
C ASP A 181 3.15 0.80 8.50
N GLU A 182 4.35 1.38 8.50
CA GLU A 182 5.31 1.20 9.59
C GLU A 182 4.78 1.71 10.92
N LEU A 183 4.11 2.86 10.92
CA LEU A 183 3.52 3.42 12.13
C LEU A 183 2.34 2.60 12.64
N ILE A 184 1.47 2.09 11.75
CA ILE A 184 0.41 1.12 12.07
C ILE A 184 1.01 -0.12 12.74
N ARG A 185 2.12 -0.65 12.19
CA ARG A 185 2.81 -1.81 12.78
C ARG A 185 3.38 -1.49 14.16
N ALA A 186 3.94 -0.29 14.34
CA ALA A 186 4.45 0.14 15.64
C ALA A 186 3.31 0.30 16.67
N ALA A 187 2.18 0.89 16.27
CA ALA A 187 0.99 1.01 17.11
C ALA A 187 0.41 -0.37 17.48
N ASP A 188 0.37 -1.31 16.53
CA ASP A 188 -0.07 -2.70 16.78
C ASP A 188 0.80 -3.40 17.83
N LYS A 189 2.12 -3.21 17.78
CA LYS A 189 3.05 -3.74 18.80
C LYS A 189 2.74 -3.17 20.19
N GLU A 190 2.46 -1.87 20.29
CA GLU A 190 2.12 -1.22 21.55
C GLU A 190 0.76 -1.69 22.09
N ILE A 191 -0.24 -1.85 21.22
CA ILE A 191 -1.55 -2.42 21.60
C ILE A 191 -1.36 -3.84 22.16
N ARG A 192 -0.58 -4.70 21.49
CA ARG A 192 -0.34 -6.08 21.96
C ARG A 192 0.40 -6.11 23.30
N ALA A 193 1.39 -5.24 23.46
CA ALA A 193 2.12 -5.10 24.71
C ALA A 193 1.19 -4.63 25.84
N ALA A 194 0.35 -3.62 25.59
CA ALA A 194 -0.63 -3.10 26.55
C ALA A 194 -1.72 -4.13 26.90
N ALA A 195 -2.09 -4.98 25.95
CA ALA A 195 -3.07 -6.06 26.14
C ALA A 195 -2.51 -7.29 26.88
N GLU A 196 -1.20 -7.30 27.16
CA GLU A 196 -0.45 -8.46 27.67
C GLU A 196 -0.60 -9.71 26.80
N VAL A 197 -0.66 -9.51 25.48
CA VAL A 197 -0.84 -10.61 24.53
C VAL A 197 0.48 -10.95 23.87
N GLN A 198 1.08 -12.07 24.30
CA GLN A 198 2.38 -12.52 23.80
C GLN A 198 2.28 -13.29 22.47
N HIS A 199 1.17 -14.01 22.24
CA HIS A 199 1.00 -14.90 21.10
C HIS A 199 0.01 -14.32 20.08
N GLY A 200 0.28 -14.55 18.79
CA GLY A 200 -0.58 -14.09 17.70
C GLY A 200 -1.99 -14.68 17.74
N THR A 201 -2.13 -15.94 18.17
CA THR A 201 -3.41 -16.63 18.33
C THR A 201 -4.28 -15.96 19.40
N ASP A 202 -3.69 -15.61 20.53
CA ASP A 202 -4.39 -14.97 21.65
C ASP A 202 -4.87 -13.57 21.25
N PHE A 203 -4.08 -12.85 20.45
CA PHE A 203 -4.46 -11.54 19.93
C PHE A 203 -5.64 -11.66 18.98
N ARG A 204 -5.61 -12.66 18.10
CA ARG A 204 -6.72 -12.95 17.19
C ARG A 204 -8.01 -13.25 17.96
N PHE A 205 -7.98 -14.16 18.94
CA PHE A 205 -9.18 -14.51 19.72
C PHE A 205 -9.82 -13.31 20.41
N TRP A 206 -9.01 -12.39 20.91
CA TRP A 206 -9.50 -11.19 21.57
C TRP A 206 -9.90 -10.07 20.60
N ALA A 207 -9.07 -9.76 19.61
CA ALA A 207 -9.29 -8.62 18.70
C ALA A 207 -10.35 -8.90 17.64
N LYS A 208 -10.48 -10.16 17.19
CA LYS A 208 -11.39 -10.54 16.10
C LYS A 208 -12.85 -10.16 16.42
N PRO A 209 -13.45 -10.53 17.57
CA PRO A 209 -14.82 -10.13 17.89
C PRO A 209 -15.05 -8.61 17.95
N LEU A 210 -14.01 -7.82 18.27
CA LEU A 210 -14.09 -6.36 18.34
C LEU A 210 -14.09 -5.70 16.96
N VAL A 211 -13.46 -6.35 15.98
CA VAL A 211 -13.14 -5.80 14.67
C VAL A 211 -14.05 -6.39 13.59
N ASP A 212 -14.47 -7.64 13.71
CA ASP A 212 -15.36 -8.35 12.77
C ASP A 212 -16.63 -7.57 12.39
N PRO A 213 -17.34 -6.87 13.31
CA PRO A 213 -18.48 -6.05 12.91
C PRO A 213 -18.11 -4.97 11.90
N LEU A 214 -16.97 -4.30 12.09
CA LEU A 214 -16.46 -3.26 11.19
C LEU A 214 -15.99 -3.85 9.86
N LEU A 215 -15.42 -5.06 9.88
CA LEU A 215 -14.90 -5.72 8.69
C LEU A 215 -16.01 -6.30 7.82
N SER A 216 -17.06 -6.85 8.44
CA SER A 216 -18.22 -7.42 7.76
C SER A 216 -18.95 -6.36 6.95
N GLU A 217 -19.12 -5.15 7.48
CA GLU A 217 -19.68 -4.00 6.76
C GLU A 217 -18.86 -3.62 5.52
N ALA A 218 -17.55 -3.88 5.55
CA ALA A 218 -16.64 -3.57 4.45
C ALA A 218 -16.34 -4.76 3.53
N GLY A 219 -16.88 -5.95 3.82
CA GLY A 219 -16.60 -7.17 3.07
C GLY A 219 -15.13 -7.62 3.11
N VAL A 220 -14.42 -7.33 4.21
CA VAL A 220 -13.01 -7.69 4.41
C VAL A 220 -12.91 -8.80 5.45
N ASP A 221 -11.99 -9.75 5.29
CA ASP A 221 -11.71 -10.75 6.34
C ASP A 221 -10.61 -10.27 7.31
N PHE A 222 -10.73 -10.66 8.58
CA PHE A 222 -9.75 -10.32 9.62
C PHE A 222 -8.37 -10.85 9.27
N ASP A 223 -8.28 -12.10 8.82
CA ASP A 223 -6.98 -12.68 8.49
C ASP A 223 -6.37 -12.00 7.29
N GLU A 224 -7.18 -11.58 6.33
CA GLU A 224 -6.71 -10.81 5.19
C GLU A 224 -6.18 -9.42 5.58
N LEU A 225 -6.84 -8.72 6.50
CA LEU A 225 -6.40 -7.40 6.98
C LEU A 225 -5.13 -7.46 7.83
N TYR A 226 -4.94 -8.57 8.54
CA TYR A 226 -3.78 -8.78 9.43
C TYR A 226 -2.69 -9.67 8.82
N ARG A 227 -2.92 -10.27 7.65
CA ARG A 227 -1.89 -10.95 6.87
C ARG A 227 -0.82 -9.93 6.51
N ARG A 228 0.44 -10.31 6.67
CA ARG A 228 1.56 -9.50 6.16
C ARG A 228 1.37 -9.38 4.66
N THR A 229 1.10 -8.17 4.18
CA THR A 229 1.22 -7.86 2.76
C THR A 229 2.67 -8.09 2.39
N GLU A 230 2.93 -9.02 1.47
CA GLU A 230 4.28 -9.26 0.98
C GLU A 230 4.82 -7.98 0.32
N PRO A 231 6.13 -7.69 0.45
CA PRO A 231 6.75 -6.48 -0.11
C PRO A 231 6.49 -6.32 -1.61
N GLU A 232 6.30 -7.43 -2.33
CA GLU A 232 6.14 -7.48 -3.77
C GLU A 232 4.89 -6.76 -4.29
N ALA A 233 3.82 -6.65 -3.48
CA ALA A 233 2.62 -5.92 -3.88
C ALA A 233 2.86 -4.39 -4.00
N LEU A 234 3.91 -3.87 -3.36
CA LEU A 234 4.38 -2.48 -3.47
C LEU A 234 5.48 -2.31 -4.52
N ASN A 235 6.15 -3.40 -4.93
CA ASN A 235 7.29 -3.34 -5.84
C ASN A 235 6.94 -2.74 -7.20
N VAL A 236 5.72 -2.91 -7.73
CA VAL A 236 5.36 -2.33 -9.04
C VAL A 236 5.34 -0.79 -8.99
N LEU A 237 5.03 -0.21 -7.82
CA LEU A 237 5.03 1.24 -7.61
C LEU A 237 6.41 1.75 -7.16
N GLY A 238 7.10 1.01 -6.31
CA GLY A 238 8.46 1.28 -5.87
C GLY A 238 9.49 1.15 -7.00
N SER A 239 9.33 0.21 -7.94
CA SER A 239 10.19 0.04 -9.11
C SER A 239 10.01 1.17 -10.14
N LEU A 240 8.80 1.73 -10.21
CA LEU A 240 8.54 2.92 -11.02
C LEU A 240 9.22 4.16 -10.43
N ALA A 241 9.23 4.29 -9.09
CA ALA A 241 9.80 5.41 -8.34
C ALA A 241 11.33 5.38 -8.20
N SER A 242 11.93 4.22 -7.90
CA SER A 242 13.37 4.06 -7.60
C SER A 242 14.30 4.15 -8.80
N ALA A 243 13.76 4.11 -10.02
CA ALA A 243 14.54 4.33 -11.25
C ALA A 243 14.17 5.66 -11.94
N ALA A 244 13.61 6.61 -11.18
CA ALA A 244 13.46 8.02 -11.55
C ALA A 244 14.53 8.93 -10.89
N GLU A 245 15.41 8.37 -10.05
CA GLU A 245 16.67 8.97 -9.60
C GLU A 245 17.81 8.62 -10.56
#